data_AF-A0A7W9KJE9-F1
#
_entry.id   AF-A0A7W9KJE9-F1
#
_cell.length_a   1.000
_cell.length_b   1.000
_cell.length_c   1.000
_cell.angle_alpha   90.00
_cell.angle_beta   90.00
_cell.angle_gamma   90.00
#
_symmetry.space_group_name_H-M   'P 1'
#
loop_
_entity.id
_entity.type
_entity.pdbx_description
1 polymer ?
#
loop_
_entity_poly.entity_id
_entity_poly.type
_entity_poly.pdbx_seq_one_letter_code
_entity_poly.pdbx_strand_id
1 'polypeptide(L)' 'MTGPFIWWHSRYDDQVHAFPLAQITEVGRGILAARCAHSAHRDLIVDTADGMRCFRCVLLVNCPESPARATPIW' A
#
# COMPACT_ATOMS: atom_id res chain seq x y z
N MET A 1 -6.93 6.38 4.55
CA MET A 1 -7.04 4.93 4.32
C MET A 1 -6.48 4.21 5.53
N THR A 2 -7.36 3.81 6.43
CA THR A 2 -7.13 2.99 7.61
C THR A 2 -7.47 1.55 7.25
N GLY A 3 -6.63 0.58 7.60
CA GLY A 3 -6.88 -0.84 7.31
C GLY A 3 -5.60 -1.66 7.10
N PRO A 4 -5.70 -3.01 7.09
CA PRO A 4 -4.56 -3.88 6.90
C PRO A 4 -3.96 -3.76 5.50
N PHE A 5 -2.65 -3.97 5.41
CA PHE A 5 -1.91 -4.01 4.15
C PHE A 5 -1.46 -5.42 3.83
N ILE A 6 -1.40 -5.74 2.55
CA ILE A 6 -0.70 -6.90 2.02
C ILE A 6 0.57 -6.45 1.31
N TRP A 7 1.64 -7.21 1.46
CA TRP A 7 2.93 -6.92 0.83
C TRP A 7 3.10 -7.78 -0.40
N TRP A 8 3.03 -7.16 -1.58
CA TRP A 8 3.13 -7.85 -2.86
C TRP A 8 4.16 -7.20 -3.78
N HIS A 9 4.81 -8.02 -4.58
CA HIS A 9 5.87 -7.61 -5.49
C HIS A 9 5.29 -6.97 -6.75
N SER A 10 5.78 -5.78 -7.11
CA SER A 10 5.45 -5.12 -8.37
C SER A 10 6.57 -5.33 -9.38
N ARG A 11 6.27 -6.01 -10.49
CA ARG A 11 7.20 -6.17 -11.62
C ARG A 11 7.45 -4.87 -12.39
N TYR A 12 6.71 -3.80 -12.09
CA TYR A 12 6.91 -2.50 -12.72
C TYR A 12 8.21 -1.84 -12.25
N ASP A 13 8.49 -1.91 -10.95
CA ASP A 13 9.69 -1.29 -10.33
C ASP A 13 10.55 -2.27 -9.52
N ASP A 14 10.26 -3.57 -9.59
CA ASP A 14 11.00 -4.66 -8.92
C ASP A 14 11.11 -4.48 -7.39
N GLN A 15 10.03 -3.97 -6.78
CA GLN A 15 9.94 -3.75 -5.34
C GLN A 15 8.65 -4.33 -4.75
N VAL A 16 8.71 -4.65 -3.45
CA VAL A 16 7.57 -5.10 -2.66
C VAL A 16 6.87 -3.91 -2.04
N HIS A 17 5.59 -3.73 -2.35
CA HIS A 17 4.79 -2.59 -1.92
C HIS A 17 3.65 -3.02 -0.98
N ALA A 18 3.24 -2.10 -0.11
CA ALA A 18 2.11 -2.29 0.79
C ALA A 18 0.81 -1.86 0.09
N PHE A 19 0.05 -2.82 -0.42
CA PHE A 19 -1.26 -2.59 -1.02
C PHE A 19 -2.36 -2.69 0.06
N PRO A 20 -3.32 -1.75 0.11
CA PRO A 20 -4.47 -1.87 1.00
C PRO A 20 -5.29 -3.12 0.67
N LEU A 21 -5.58 -3.96 1.67
CA LEU A 21 -6.28 -5.23 1.46
C LEU A 21 -7.65 -5.07 0.77
N ALA A 22 -8.34 -3.96 1.05
CA ALA A 22 -9.63 -3.64 0.45
C ALA A 22 -9.60 -3.52 -1.08
N GLN A 23 -8.46 -3.14 -1.67
CA GLN A 23 -8.31 -3.07 -3.13
C GLN A 23 -8.18 -4.44 -3.77
N ILE A 24 -7.66 -5.43 -3.02
CA ILE A 24 -7.39 -6.77 -3.55
C ILE A 24 -8.69 -7.55 -3.75
N THR A 25 -9.65 -7.35 -2.84
CA THR A 25 -10.98 -7.98 -2.84
C THR A 25 -11.96 -7.33 -3.81
N GLU A 26 -11.60 -6.20 -4.43
CA GLU A 26 -12.45 -5.49 -5.38
C GLU A 26 -12.41 -6.16 -6.76
N VAL A 27 -13.54 -6.76 -7.17
CA VAL A 27 -13.68 -7.45 -8.46
C VAL A 27 -13.62 -6.44 -9.61
N GLY A 28 -12.85 -6.75 -10.65
CA GLY A 28 -12.75 -5.93 -11.86
C GLY A 28 -11.75 -4.75 -11.78
N ARG A 29 -11.05 -4.59 -10.66
CA ARG A 29 -10.04 -3.54 -10.51
C ARG A 29 -8.74 -3.90 -11.26
N GLY A 30 -8.50 -3.22 -12.37
CA GLY A 30 -7.29 -3.41 -13.19
C GLY A 30 -6.02 -2.74 -12.64
N ILE A 31 -6.15 -1.70 -11.81
CA ILE A 31 -5.02 -0.96 -11.22
C ILE A 31 -5.04 -1.07 -9.70
N LEU A 32 -3.91 -1.49 -9.13
CA LEU A 32 -3.68 -1.49 -7.68
C LEU A 32 -2.78 -0.31 -7.31
N ALA A 33 -3.12 0.38 -6.22
CA ALA A 33 -2.38 1.51 -5.70
C ALA A 33 -1.86 1.20 -4.29
N ALA A 34 -0.54 1.22 -4.15
CA ALA A 34 0.16 1.02 -2.89
C ALA A 34 0.03 2.24 -1.97
N ARG A 35 0.37 2.05 -0.69
CA ARG A 35 0.39 3.12 0.32
C ARG A 35 1.31 4.29 -0.05
N CYS A 36 2.40 4.03 -0.79
CA CYS A 36 3.33 5.06 -1.26
C CYS A 36 2.82 5.84 -2.50
N ALA A 37 1.58 5.61 -2.95
CA ALA A 37 0.99 6.11 -4.19
C ALA A 37 1.58 5.53 -5.49
N HIS A 38 2.48 4.53 -5.38
CA HIS A 38 2.83 3.68 -6.52
C HIS A 38 1.59 2.97 -7.04
N SER A 39 1.39 2.96 -8.35
CA SER A 39 0.28 2.27 -8.98
C SER A 39 0.78 1.41 -10.13
N ALA A 40 0.19 0.22 -10.27
CA ALA A 40 0.55 -0.71 -11.34
C ALA A 40 -0.68 -1.51 -11.77
N HIS A 41 -0.64 -1.99 -13.01
CA HIS A 41 -1.62 -2.93 -13.50
C HIS A 41 -1.55 -4.23 -12.70
N ARG A 42 -2.70 -4.84 -12.42
CA ARG A 42 -2.82 -6.05 -11.61
C ARG A 42 -1.98 -7.20 -12.18
N ASP A 43 -1.84 -7.28 -13.50
CA ASP A 43 -1.03 -8.29 -14.19
C ASP A 43 0.49 -8.15 -13.91
N LEU A 44 0.93 -7.00 -13.40
CA LEU A 44 2.31 -6.75 -12.97
C LEU A 44 2.50 -6.98 -11.47
N ILE A 45 1.46 -7.34 -10.73
CA ILE A 45 1.52 -7.61 -9.30
C ILE A 45 1.58 -9.11 -9.06
N VAL A 46 2.60 -9.55 -8.33
CA VAL A 46 2.79 -10.95 -7.94
C VAL A 46 2.47 -11.09 -6.46
N ASP A 47 1.67 -12.09 -6.13
CA ASP A 47 1.39 -12.52 -4.76
C ASP A 47 2.64 -13.15 -4.11
N THR A 48 3.62 -12.31 -3.78
CA THR A 48 4.77 -12.68 -2.97
C THR A 48 5.30 -11.44 -2.25
N ALA A 49 5.79 -11.64 -1.03
CA ALA A 49 6.49 -10.62 -0.26
C ALA A 49 8.02 -10.69 -0.44
N ASP A 50 8.51 -11.54 -1.35
CA ASP A 50 9.93 -11.70 -1.64
C ASP A 50 10.48 -10.50 -2.41
N GLY A 51 11.69 -10.06 -2.03
CA GLY A 51 12.40 -8.95 -2.66
C GLY A 51 12.54 -7.72 -1.76
N MET A 52 13.03 -6.63 -2.36
CA MET A 52 13.30 -5.39 -1.64
C MET A 52 11.98 -4.65 -1.36
N ARG A 53 11.69 -4.41 -0.08
CA ARG A 53 10.52 -3.60 0.29
C ARG A 53 10.73 -2.14 -0.06
N CYS A 54 9.73 -1.53 -0.69
CA CYS A 54 9.70 -0.11 -0.95
C CYS A 54 9.85 0.66 0.37
N PHE A 55 10.91 1.44 0.49
CA PHE A 55 11.23 2.18 1.72
C PHE A 55 10.10 3.12 2.14
N ARG A 56 9.45 3.80 1.18
CA ARG A 56 8.31 4.69 1.44
C ARG A 56 7.11 3.93 2.01
N CYS A 57 6.82 2.73 1.51
CA CYS A 57 5.76 1.88 2.07
C CYS A 57 6.07 1.49 3.52
N VAL A 58 7.32 1.10 3.82
CA VAL A 58 7.73 0.74 5.19
C VAL A 58 7.51 1.92 6.14
N LEU A 59 7.94 3.13 5.76
CA LEU A 59 7.74 4.33 6.57
C LEU A 59 6.25 4.64 6.79
N LEU A 60 5.44 4.60 5.73
CA LEU A 60 4.03 5.01 5.81
C LEU A 60 3.12 3.98 6.51
N VAL A 61 3.49 2.70 6.52
CA VAL A 61 2.76 1.65 7.25
C VAL A 61 3.12 1.67 8.73
N ASN A 62 4.37 1.96 9.07
CA ASN A 62 4.84 2.01 10.46
C ASN A 62 4.63 3.37 11.13
N CYS A 63 4.24 4.41 10.38
CA CYS A 63 3.89 5.70 10.94
C CYS A 63 2.51 5.57 11.59
N PRO A 64 2.40 5.64 12.93
CA PRO A 64 1.10 5.76 13.56
C PRO A 64 0.46 7.02 12.99
N GLU A 65 -0.75 6.88 12.46
CA GLU A 65 -1.55 8.02 12.08
C GLU A 65 -1.69 8.90 13.32
N SER A 66 -0.98 10.04 13.32
CA SER A 66 -1.09 11.04 14.36
C SER A 66 -2.60 11.29 14.54
N PRO A 67 -3.16 11.14 15.74
CA PRO A 67 -4.58 11.39 15.95
C PRO A 67 -4.84 12.78 15.38
N ALA A 68 -5.76 12.85 14.42
CA ALA A 68 -6.11 14.08 13.74
C ALA A 68 -6.19 15.19 14.79
N ARG A 69 -5.38 16.23 14.60
CA ARG A 69 -5.25 17.40 15.47
C ARG A 69 -6.61 17.69 16.09
N ALA A 70 -6.78 17.32 17.37
CA ALA A 70 -8.00 17.64 18.11
C ALA A 70 -8.21 19.13 17.91
N THR A 71 -9.34 19.50 17.32
CA THR A 71 -9.75 20.90 17.22
C THR A 71 -9.64 21.47 18.63
N PRO A 72 -8.79 22.49 18.86
CA PRO A 72 -8.77 23.13 20.16
C PRO A 72 -10.16 23.75 20.35
N ILE A 73 -10.88 23.27 21.37
CA ILE A 73 -12.03 23.96 21.92
C ILE A 73 -11.50 25.09 22.79
N TRP A 74 -11.25 26.26 22.19
CA TRP A 74 -11.18 27.53 22.89
C TRP A 74 -12.08 28.52 22.15
#